data_AF-A0A642C2S2-F1
#
_entry.id   AF-A0A642C2S2-F1
#
_cell.length_a   1.000
_cell.length_b   1.000
_cell.length_c   1.000
_cell.angle_alpha   90.00
_cell.angle_beta   90.00
_cell.angle_gamma   90.00
#
_symmetry.space_group_name_H-M   'P 1'
#
loop_
_entity.id
_entity.type
_entity.pdbx_description
1 polymer ?
#
loop_
_entity_poly.entity_id
_entity_poly.type
_entity_poly.pdbx_seq_one_letter_code
_entity_poly.pdbx_strand_id
1 'polypeptide(L)'
;MRLLTYILAILLFLPVKARGEAIDTPVEPLLLYKAKQDVRCQQWVDSIMNKLTLKEKVGQLFIYTIAPVDTKRNQILLKDAVDTYKVGGLLFSGGKMQTQAELTNRVQRMAKLPLMITFDGEWGLAMRLRGTPVFPRNMVLGCIQDNKLIYEYGREMARQCVQLG
;
A
#
# COMPACT_ATOMS: atom_id res chain seq x y z
N MET A 1 -51.11 -45.26 -27.63
CA MET A 1 -49.84 -45.47 -26.90
C MET A 1 -48.59 -44.99 -27.63
N ARG A 2 -48.49 -45.07 -28.97
CA ARG A 2 -47.28 -44.61 -29.69
C ARG A 2 -47.06 -43.08 -29.69
N LEU A 3 -48.14 -42.28 -29.64
CA LEU A 3 -48.01 -40.81 -29.64
C LEU A 3 -47.39 -40.26 -28.33
N LEU A 4 -47.68 -40.91 -27.20
CA LEU A 4 -47.17 -40.50 -25.88
C LEU A 4 -45.67 -40.79 -25.74
N THR A 5 -45.17 -41.87 -26.35
CA THR A 5 -43.74 -42.20 -26.37
C THR A 5 -42.91 -41.24 -27.22
N TYR A 6 -43.45 -40.69 -28.30
CA TYR A 6 -42.74 -39.68 -29.10
C TYR A 6 -42.66 -38.32 -28.39
N ILE A 7 -43.69 -37.92 -27.65
CA ILE A 7 -43.68 -36.66 -26.88
C ILE A 7 -42.66 -36.73 -25.74
N LEU A 8 -42.57 -37.87 -25.05
CA LEU A 8 -41.58 -38.08 -23.99
C LEU A 8 -40.13 -38.08 -24.54
N ALA A 9 -39.93 -38.64 -25.74
CA ALA A 9 -38.63 -38.64 -26.40
C ALA A 9 -38.19 -37.23 -26.83
N ILE A 10 -39.12 -36.37 -27.28
CA ILE A 10 -38.79 -34.99 -27.66
C ILE A 10 -38.42 -34.13 -26.43
N LEU A 11 -39.05 -34.37 -25.28
CA LEU A 11 -38.71 -33.69 -24.03
C LEU A 11 -37.32 -34.07 -23.49
N LEU A 12 -36.83 -35.28 -23.79
CA LEU A 12 -35.50 -35.77 -23.39
C LEU A 12 -34.35 -35.21 -24.24
N PHE A 13 -34.63 -34.62 -25.41
CA PHE A 13 -33.62 -34.04 -26.31
C PHE A 13 -33.64 -32.50 -26.37
N LEU A 14 -34.42 -31.82 -25.52
CA LEU A 14 -34.30 -30.38 -25.37
C LEU A 14 -32.99 -30.06 -24.63
N PRO A 15 -32.04 -29.34 -25.26
CA PRO A 15 -30.80 -28.96 -24.59
C PRO A 15 -31.17 -27.94 -23.53
N VAL A 16 -31.18 -28.36 -22.26
CA VAL A 16 -31.22 -27.44 -21.13
C VAL A 16 -29.89 -26.69 -21.15
N LYS A 17 -29.89 -25.51 -21.77
CA LYS A 17 -28.77 -24.60 -21.73
C LYS A 17 -28.72 -24.03 -20.32
N ALA A 18 -28.03 -24.72 -19.42
CA ALA A 18 -27.72 -24.22 -18.10
C ALA A 18 -26.94 -22.91 -18.29
N ARG A 19 -27.63 -21.79 -18.12
CA ARG A 19 -27.02 -20.47 -18.09
C ARG A 19 -26.36 -20.37 -16.71
N GLY A 20 -25.15 -20.93 -16.61
CA GLY A 20 -24.26 -20.62 -15.51
C GLY A 20 -23.86 -19.15 -15.65
N GLU A 21 -24.70 -18.24 -15.16
CA GLU A 21 -24.24 -16.90 -14.83
C GLU A 21 -23.32 -17.08 -13.63
N ALA A 22 -22.02 -17.25 -13.91
CA ALA A 22 -21.01 -16.98 -12.91
C ALA A 22 -21.25 -15.53 -12.48
N ILE A 23 -21.81 -15.36 -11.29
CA ILE A 23 -21.87 -14.05 -10.65
C ILE A 23 -20.42 -13.71 -10.32
N ASP A 24 -19.77 -13.07 -11.29
CA ASP A 24 -18.48 -12.43 -11.11
C ASP A 24 -18.74 -11.14 -10.32
N THR A 25 -19.11 -11.29 -9.05
CA THR A 25 -19.14 -10.15 -8.13
C THR A 25 -17.69 -9.70 -7.98
N PRO A 26 -17.33 -8.49 -8.46
CA PRO A 26 -15.98 -7.99 -8.27
C PRO A 26 -15.75 -7.88 -6.77
N VAL A 27 -14.87 -8.73 -6.23
CA VAL A 27 -14.47 -8.64 -4.83
C VAL A 27 -13.56 -7.44 -4.74
N GLU A 28 -14.13 -6.27 -4.40
CA GLU A 28 -13.32 -5.09 -4.16
C GLU A 28 -12.51 -5.27 -2.86
N PRO A 29 -11.20 -4.95 -2.88
CA PRO A 29 -10.43 -4.85 -1.66
C PRO A 29 -11.10 -3.89 -0.68
N LEU A 30 -11.22 -4.29 0.59
CA LEU A 30 -11.89 -3.50 1.64
C LEU A 30 -11.35 -2.06 1.74
N LEU A 31 -10.05 -1.87 1.45
CA LEU A 31 -9.41 -0.57 1.39
C LEU A 31 -10.07 0.35 0.34
N LEU A 32 -10.27 -0.16 -0.88
CA LEU A 32 -10.87 0.59 -1.98
C LEU A 32 -12.35 0.85 -1.73
N TYR A 33 -13.06 -0.13 -1.17
CA TYR A 33 -14.47 0.01 -0.81
C TYR A 33 -14.70 1.21 0.12
N LYS A 34 -13.93 1.31 1.21
CA LYS A 34 -14.03 2.43 2.16
C LYS A 34 -13.67 3.76 1.49
N ALA A 35 -12.58 3.80 0.73
CA ALA A 35 -12.13 5.02 0.05
C ALA A 35 -13.16 5.51 -0.98
N LYS A 36 -13.83 4.61 -1.70
CA LYS A 36 -14.88 4.93 -2.67
C LYS A 36 -16.18 5.42 -2.03
N GLN A 37 -16.42 5.11 -0.76
CA GLN A 37 -17.61 5.57 -0.05
C GLN A 37 -17.39 6.88 0.71
N ASP A 38 -16.12 7.26 0.94
CA ASP A 38 -15.80 8.53 1.55
C ASP A 38 -15.82 9.66 0.50
N VAL A 39 -16.94 10.37 0.44
CA VAL A 39 -17.15 11.52 -0.47
C VAL A 39 -16.06 12.58 -0.29
N ARG A 40 -15.57 12.82 0.93
CA ARG A 40 -14.52 13.81 1.17
C ARG A 40 -13.18 13.34 0.61
N CYS A 41 -12.89 12.04 0.73
CA CYS A 41 -11.72 11.43 0.12
C CYS A 41 -11.76 11.60 -1.40
N GLN A 42 -12.89 11.27 -2.05
CA GLN A 42 -13.06 11.43 -3.50
C GLN A 42 -12.87 12.87 -3.94
N GLN A 43 -13.54 13.83 -3.28
CA GLN A 43 -13.41 15.24 -3.58
C GLN A 43 -11.97 15.74 -3.44
N TRP A 44 -11.26 15.30 -2.40
CA TRP A 44 -9.85 15.64 -2.21
C TRP A 44 -8.99 15.04 -3.32
N VAL A 45 -9.13 13.75 -3.62
CA VAL A 45 -8.38 13.06 -4.70
C VAL A 45 -8.61 13.77 -6.03
N ASP A 46 -9.87 14.03 -6.41
CA ASP A 46 -10.21 14.70 -7.66
C ASP A 46 -9.62 16.12 -7.71
N SER A 47 -9.65 16.85 -6.59
CA SER A 47 -9.07 18.20 -6.51
C SER A 47 -7.56 18.23 -6.76
N ILE A 48 -6.87 17.15 -6.42
CA ILE A 48 -5.43 16.98 -6.67
C ILE A 48 -5.20 16.46 -8.09
N MET A 49 -5.84 15.35 -8.46
CA MET A 49 -5.62 14.65 -9.73
C MET A 49 -5.97 15.50 -10.95
N ASN A 50 -6.95 16.40 -10.84
CA ASN A 50 -7.30 17.32 -11.92
C ASN A 50 -6.27 18.44 -12.12
N LYS A 51 -5.41 18.72 -11.13
CA LYS A 51 -4.36 19.75 -11.19
C LYS A 51 -2.99 19.21 -11.59
N LEU A 52 -2.82 17.89 -11.60
CA LEU A 52 -1.54 17.27 -11.95
C LEU A 52 -1.38 17.14 -13.46
N THR A 53 -0.20 17.50 -13.94
CA THR A 53 0.25 17.14 -15.30
C THR A 53 0.40 15.63 -15.42
N LEU A 54 0.42 15.10 -16.65
CA LEU A 54 0.67 13.67 -16.87
C LEU A 54 2.01 13.22 -16.26
N LYS A 55 3.06 14.04 -16.40
CA LYS A 55 4.38 13.74 -15.80
C LYS A 55 4.30 13.62 -14.28
N GLU A 56 3.58 14.52 -13.61
CA GLU A 56 3.38 14.45 -12.16
C GLU A 56 2.57 13.22 -11.76
N LYS A 57 1.49 12.88 -12.48
CA LYS A 57 0.70 11.65 -12.25
C LYS A 57 1.56 10.40 -12.37
N VAL A 58 2.41 10.33 -13.39
CA VAL A 58 3.37 9.23 -13.57
C VAL A 58 4.36 9.21 -12.40
N GLY A 59 4.89 10.36 -11.98
CA GLY A 59 5.77 10.47 -10.81
C GLY A 59 5.17 9.87 -9.53
N GLN A 60 3.88 10.10 -9.28
CA GLN A 60 3.17 9.56 -8.11
C GLN A 60 3.13 8.01 -8.06
N LEU A 61 3.40 7.31 -9.16
CA LEU A 61 3.48 5.86 -9.20
C LEU A 61 4.84 5.29 -8.73
N PHE A 62 5.84 6.15 -8.52
CA PHE A 62 7.18 5.73 -8.15
C PHE A 62 7.46 5.94 -6.66
N ILE A 63 8.12 4.93 -6.07
CA ILE A 63 8.78 5.02 -4.77
C ILE A 63 10.29 5.05 -5.03
N TYR A 64 10.96 6.12 -4.61
CA TYR A 64 12.40 6.26 -4.78
C TYR A 64 13.14 5.77 -3.53
N THR A 65 14.04 4.80 -3.70
CA THR A 65 14.85 4.28 -2.60
C THR A 65 16.09 5.12 -2.37
N ILE A 66 16.35 5.53 -1.12
CA ILE A 66 17.49 6.36 -0.78
C ILE A 66 18.08 6.04 0.59
N ALA A 67 19.40 6.21 0.75
CA ALA A 67 20.02 6.12 2.06
C ALA A 67 19.74 7.39 2.90
N PRO A 68 19.41 7.27 4.20
CA PRO A 68 19.24 8.41 5.09
C PRO A 68 20.60 8.97 5.54
N VAL A 69 21.31 9.63 4.63
CA VAL A 69 22.61 10.30 4.89
C VAL A 69 22.56 11.76 4.47
N ASP A 70 23.16 12.67 5.25
CA ASP A 70 23.17 14.10 4.93
C ASP A 70 24.44 14.50 4.19
N THR A 71 24.54 14.08 2.92
CA THR A 71 25.61 14.50 2.01
C THR A 71 25.06 15.39 0.90
N LYS A 72 25.89 16.26 0.32
CA LYS A 72 25.49 17.10 -0.83
C LYS A 72 24.88 16.27 -1.97
N ARG A 73 25.47 15.12 -2.29
CA ARG A 73 24.95 14.20 -3.31
C ARG A 73 23.56 13.70 -2.95
N ASN A 74 23.35 13.28 -1.70
CA ASN A 74 22.05 12.78 -1.26
C ASN A 74 20.97 13.87 -1.29
N GLN A 75 21.33 15.11 -0.92
CA GLN A 75 20.43 16.26 -1.02
C GLN A 75 20.01 16.55 -2.45
N ILE A 76 20.93 16.46 -3.42
CA ILE A 76 20.60 16.61 -4.85
C ILE A 76 19.65 15.50 -5.30
N LEU A 77 19.93 14.24 -4.95
CA LEU A 77 19.06 13.11 -5.30
C LEU A 77 17.65 13.25 -4.69
N LEU A 78 17.56 13.68 -3.43
CA LEU A 78 16.27 13.96 -2.78
C LEU A 78 15.52 15.07 -3.49
N LYS A 79 16.21 16.16 -3.83
CA LYS A 79 15.61 17.27 -4.56
C LYS A 79 15.12 16.78 -5.92
N ASP A 80 15.90 16.02 -6.66
CA ASP A 80 15.49 15.52 -7.96
C ASP A 80 14.28 14.59 -7.85
N ALA A 81 14.29 13.63 -6.93
CA ALA A 81 13.16 12.72 -6.72
C ALA A 81 11.88 13.49 -6.36
N VAL A 82 11.96 14.40 -5.39
CA VAL A 82 10.76 15.03 -4.80
C VAL A 82 10.29 16.26 -5.59
N ASP A 83 11.22 17.10 -6.06
CA ASP A 83 10.92 18.37 -6.72
C ASP A 83 10.95 18.26 -8.25
N THR A 84 11.88 17.52 -8.83
CA THR A 84 11.98 17.39 -10.30
C THR A 84 11.04 16.31 -10.84
N TYR A 85 11.04 15.12 -10.22
CA TYR A 85 10.26 13.97 -10.65
C TYR A 85 8.92 13.82 -9.94
N LYS A 86 8.72 14.51 -8.80
CA LYS A 86 7.48 14.49 -8.02
C LYS A 86 7.03 13.06 -7.69
N VAL A 87 7.94 12.26 -7.15
CA VAL A 87 7.65 10.87 -6.75
C VAL A 87 6.52 10.80 -5.73
N GLY A 88 5.78 9.68 -5.69
CA GLY A 88 4.70 9.46 -4.73
C GLY A 88 5.20 9.05 -3.35
N GLY A 89 6.39 8.45 -3.28
CA GLY A 89 6.94 8.01 -2.02
C GLY A 89 8.46 7.84 -2.00
N LEU A 90 8.97 7.61 -0.80
CA LEU A 90 10.38 7.32 -0.54
C LEU A 90 10.51 6.04 0.29
N LEU A 91 11.55 5.27 0.01
CA LEU A 91 11.98 4.13 0.83
C LEU A 91 13.37 4.42 1.40
N PHE A 92 13.51 4.45 2.72
CA PHE A 92 14.83 4.62 3.33
C PHE A 92 15.53 3.26 3.51
N SER A 93 16.71 3.10 2.91
CA SER A 93 17.42 1.81 2.87
C SER A 93 18.12 1.40 4.17
N GLY A 94 18.37 2.35 5.08
CA GLY A 94 18.87 2.10 6.44
C GLY A 94 19.95 3.07 6.92
N GLY A 95 19.99 3.31 8.24
CA GLY A 95 20.91 4.28 8.85
C GLY A 95 20.60 4.59 10.31
N LYS A 96 20.72 5.87 10.68
CA LYS A 96 20.38 6.36 12.03
C LYS A 96 18.96 6.90 12.04
N MET A 97 18.20 6.60 13.08
CA MET A 97 16.82 7.05 13.24
C MET A 97 16.70 8.58 13.16
N GLN A 98 17.61 9.30 13.80
CA GLN A 98 17.63 10.76 13.84
C GLN A 98 17.75 11.35 12.42
N THR A 99 18.71 10.84 11.64
CA THR A 99 18.93 11.31 10.26
C THR A 99 17.73 11.01 9.36
N GLN A 100 17.08 9.86 9.52
CA GLN A 100 15.87 9.56 8.76
C GLN A 100 14.71 10.52 9.12
N ALA A 101 14.47 10.78 10.41
CA ALA A 101 13.43 11.72 10.84
C ALA A 101 13.68 13.15 10.32
N GLU A 102 14.92 13.63 10.41
CA GLU A 102 15.32 14.94 9.90
C GLU A 102 15.11 15.06 8.39
N LEU A 103 15.53 14.04 7.63
CA LEU A 103 15.35 14.00 6.18
C LEU A 103 13.87 13.91 5.79
N THR A 104 13.08 13.10 6.51
CA THR A 104 11.63 13.00 6.32
C THR A 104 10.95 14.36 6.47
N ASN A 105 11.25 15.08 7.54
CA ASN A 105 10.75 16.44 7.76
C ASN A 105 11.21 17.43 6.68
N ARG A 106 12.43 17.28 6.17
CA ARG A 106 12.97 18.12 5.09
C ARG A 106 12.23 17.87 3.77
N VAL A 107 12.05 16.61 3.38
CA VAL A 107 11.41 16.26 2.10
C VAL A 107 9.92 16.53 2.10
N GLN A 108 9.22 16.30 3.21
CA GLN A 108 7.79 16.61 3.33
C GLN A 108 7.53 18.12 3.16
N ARG A 109 8.43 18.98 3.64
CA ARG A 109 8.35 20.45 3.43
C ARG A 109 8.63 20.88 1.98
N MET A 110 9.43 20.10 1.25
CA MET A 110 9.77 20.37 -0.14
C MET A 110 8.72 19.82 -1.12
N ALA A 111 8.02 18.76 -0.74
CA ALA A 111 7.08 18.08 -1.59
C ALA A 111 5.82 18.91 -1.83
N LYS A 112 5.36 18.95 -3.10
CA LYS A 112 4.09 19.60 -3.48
C LYS A 112 2.88 18.83 -2.94
N LEU A 113 3.00 17.51 -2.83
CA LEU A 113 2.02 16.60 -2.25
C LEU A 113 2.69 15.78 -1.15
N PRO A 114 1.98 15.38 -0.08
CA PRO A 114 2.55 14.54 0.96
C PRO A 114 3.14 13.25 0.37
N LEU A 115 4.40 12.98 0.72
CA LEU A 115 5.09 11.76 0.30
C LEU A 115 4.66 10.59 1.18
N MET A 116 4.45 9.42 0.57
CA MET A 116 4.36 8.17 1.31
C MET A 116 5.76 7.75 1.75
N ILE A 117 6.02 7.80 3.06
CA ILE A 117 7.26 7.28 3.63
C ILE A 117 7.07 5.78 3.86
N THR A 118 7.92 4.98 3.22
CA THR A 118 7.88 3.53 3.27
C THR A 118 9.10 2.98 3.97
N PHE A 119 8.95 1.80 4.55
CA PHE A 119 9.96 1.21 5.41
C PHE A 119 9.82 -0.31 5.45
N ASP A 120 10.96 -1.01 5.35
CA ASP A 120 11.03 -2.45 5.58
C ASP A 120 11.25 -2.71 7.08
N GLY A 121 10.19 -3.11 7.78
CA GLY A 121 10.12 -3.20 9.25
C GLY A 121 9.77 -4.58 9.79
N GLU A 122 10.10 -5.65 9.08
CA GLU A 122 9.66 -7.03 9.34
C GLU A 122 10.01 -7.58 10.74
N TRP A 123 10.97 -6.98 11.44
CA TRP A 123 11.28 -7.30 12.85
C TRP A 123 11.56 -6.04 13.68
N GLY A 124 10.92 -4.92 13.33
CA GLY A 124 11.18 -3.64 13.97
C GLY A 124 11.81 -2.62 13.05
N LEU A 125 11.83 -1.37 13.51
CA LEU A 125 12.71 -0.35 12.94
C LEU A 125 14.17 -0.81 12.92
N ALA A 126 14.57 -1.70 13.83
CA ALA A 126 15.91 -2.28 13.93
C ALA A 126 16.36 -3.04 12.67
N MET A 127 15.44 -3.41 11.77
CA MET A 127 15.79 -3.96 10.47
C MET A 127 16.64 -3.00 9.63
N ARG A 128 16.35 -1.70 9.68
CA ARG A 128 17.05 -0.67 8.90
C ARG A 128 17.71 0.40 9.77
N LEU A 129 17.28 0.59 11.01
CA LEU A 129 17.69 1.71 11.87
C LEU A 129 18.40 1.27 13.14
N ARG A 130 19.58 1.84 13.37
CA ARG A 130 20.37 1.61 14.59
C ARG A 130 19.74 2.32 15.80
N GLY A 131 19.84 1.70 16.97
CA GLY A 131 19.41 2.30 18.24
C GLY A 131 17.90 2.28 18.47
N THR A 132 17.18 1.36 17.82
CA THR A 132 15.74 1.16 17.98
C THR A 132 15.44 -0.22 18.60
N PRO A 133 14.26 -0.43 19.20
CA PRO A 133 13.88 -1.73 19.75
C PRO A 133 13.94 -2.85 18.69
N VAL A 134 14.45 -4.01 19.11
CA VAL A 134 14.53 -5.22 18.27
C VAL A 134 13.39 -6.15 18.63
N PHE A 135 12.62 -6.57 17.64
CA PHE A 135 11.56 -7.57 17.81
C PHE A 135 12.00 -8.94 17.27
N PRO A 136 11.34 -10.02 17.70
CA PRO A 136 11.58 -11.34 17.12
C PRO A 136 11.24 -11.37 15.63
N ARG A 137 11.95 -12.21 14.86
CA ARG A 137 11.63 -12.47 13.45
C ARG A 137 10.30 -13.22 13.33
N ASN A 138 9.65 -13.12 12.17
CA ASN A 138 8.33 -13.72 11.89
C ASN A 138 8.20 -15.21 12.28
N MET A 139 9.25 -16.01 12.10
CA MET A 139 9.23 -17.42 12.51
C MET A 139 9.03 -17.60 14.02
N VAL A 140 9.65 -16.74 14.84
CA VAL A 140 9.49 -16.75 16.30
C VAL A 140 8.14 -16.15 16.70
N LEU A 141 7.70 -15.09 16.02
CA LEU A 141 6.37 -14.52 16.23
C LEU A 141 5.27 -15.55 15.96
N GLY A 142 5.43 -16.39 14.94
CA GLY A 142 4.49 -17.47 14.60
C GLY A 142 4.37 -18.57 15.67
N CYS A 143 5.33 -18.69 16.60
CA CYS A 143 5.23 -19.62 17.73
C CYS A 143 4.34 -19.09 18.86
N ILE A 144 4.03 -17.78 18.88
CA ILE A 144 3.22 -17.15 19.93
C ILE A 144 1.75 -17.53 19.74
N GLN A 145 1.14 -18.11 20.77
CA GLN A 145 -0.28 -18.50 20.76
C GLN A 145 -1.22 -17.36 21.17
N ASP A 146 -0.73 -16.38 21.94
CA ASP A 146 -1.51 -15.22 22.36
C ASP A 146 -1.53 -14.14 21.26
N ASN A 147 -2.62 -14.08 20.50
CA ASN A 147 -2.85 -13.09 19.46
C ASN A 147 -2.82 -11.64 19.97
N LYS A 148 -3.05 -11.41 21.27
CA LYS A 148 -2.93 -10.07 21.86
C LYS A 148 -1.50 -9.55 21.69
N LEU A 149 -0.48 -10.39 21.94
CA LEU A 149 0.92 -9.98 21.79
C LEU A 149 1.28 -9.63 20.34
N ILE A 150 0.68 -10.31 19.36
CA ILE A 150 0.88 -10.00 17.93
C ILE A 150 0.25 -8.66 17.57
N TYR A 151 -0.96 -8.39 18.08
CA TYR A 151 -1.61 -7.10 17.91
C TYR A 151 -0.80 -5.96 18.56
N GLU A 152 -0.30 -6.18 19.77
CA GLU A 152 0.54 -5.24 20.50
C GLU A 152 1.85 -4.93 19.75
N TYR A 153 2.49 -5.94 19.15
CA TYR A 153 3.64 -5.76 18.26
C TYR A 153 3.29 -4.86 17.07
N GLY A 154 2.20 -5.15 16.36
CA GLY A 154 1.75 -4.32 15.23
C GLY A 154 1.43 -2.88 15.63
N ARG A 155 0.80 -2.69 16.80
CA ARG A 155 0.48 -1.36 17.35
C ARG A 155 1.74 -0.56 17.68
N GLU A 156 2.73 -1.20 18.31
CA GLU A 156 4.00 -0.56 18.64
C GLU A 156 4.79 -0.21 17.36
N MET A 157 4.78 -1.08 16.35
CA MET A 157 5.34 -0.77 15.04
C MET A 157 4.68 0.45 14.40
N ALA A 158 3.35 0.52 14.38
CA ALA A 158 2.62 1.67 13.84
C ALA A 158 2.97 2.96 14.60
N ARG A 159 3.04 2.90 15.94
CA ARG A 159 3.43 4.05 16.78
C ARG A 159 4.83 4.55 16.43
N GLN A 160 5.79 3.65 16.26
CA GLN A 160 7.17 3.98 15.91
C GLN A 160 7.28 4.57 14.50
N CYS A 161 6.56 4.02 13.51
CA CYS A 161 6.51 4.59 12.16
C CYS A 161 5.93 6.01 12.17
N VAL A 162 4.83 6.25 12.87
CA VAL A 162 4.24 7.60 12.99
C VAL A 162 5.22 8.61 13.61
N GLN A 163 6.06 8.19 14.55
CA GLN A 163 7.08 9.05 15.14
C GLN A 163 8.23 9.38 14.18
N LEU A 164 8.51 8.49 13.22
CA LEU A 164 9.57 8.64 12.25
C LEU A 164 9.16 9.51 11.05
N GLY A 165 7.85 9.62 10.81
CA GLY A 165 7.21 10.38 9.74
C GLY A 165 6.90 9.54 8.51
#